data_AF-A0AA86RK79-F1
#
_entry.id   AF-A0AA86RK79-F1
#
_cell.length_a   1.000
_cell.length_b   1.000
_cell.length_c   1.000
_cell.angle_alpha   90.00
_cell.angle_beta   90.00
_cell.angle_gamma   90.00
#
_symmetry.space_group_name_H-M   'P 1'
#
loop_
_entity.id
_entity.type
_entity.pdbx_description
1 polymer ?
#
loop_
_entity_poly.entity_id
_entity_poly.type
_entity_poly.pdbx_seq_one_letter_code
_entity_poly.pdbx_strand_id
1 'polypeptide(L)'
;MAERVKAAQYLKKYNIQDLFDYIQSEVVYNKPANPREFVAQLLSNLIDGKIQFYSDEEINILFKKFEVLDRGWISITQCKVALKDIGINDEIVKEILGQTEDNVSETQFTTLVKTGIQMRINKWKGVSK
;
A
#
# COMPACT_ATOMS: atom_id res chain seq x y z
N MET A 1 -18.39 -26.56 2.89
CA MET A 1 -18.69 -25.11 2.83
C MET A 1 -17.93 -24.30 3.89
N ALA A 2 -17.96 -24.69 5.17
CA ALA A 2 -17.37 -23.93 6.29
C ALA A 2 -15.84 -23.70 6.17
N GLU A 3 -15.07 -24.68 5.72
CA GLU A 3 -13.60 -24.55 5.58
C GLU A 3 -13.19 -23.54 4.51
N ARG A 4 -13.91 -23.50 3.38
CA ARG A 4 -13.66 -22.52 2.31
C ARG A 4 -13.89 -21.09 2.78
N VAL A 5 -14.93 -20.86 3.57
CA VAL A 5 -15.22 -19.54 4.14
C VAL A 5 -14.12 -19.12 5.12
N LYS A 6 -13.65 -20.03 5.99
CA LYS A 6 -12.54 -19.75 6.91
C LYS A 6 -11.25 -19.40 6.16
N ALA A 7 -10.93 -20.16 5.10
CA ALA A 7 -9.76 -19.89 4.27
C ALA A 7 -9.86 -18.51 3.58
N ALA A 8 -11.00 -18.18 2.99
CA ALA A 8 -11.24 -16.88 2.36
C ALA A 8 -11.13 -15.72 3.37
N GLN A 9 -11.67 -15.89 4.59
CA GLN A 9 -11.54 -14.91 5.66
C GLN A 9 -10.09 -14.70 6.09
N TYR A 10 -9.31 -15.78 6.19
CA TYR A 10 -7.89 -15.70 6.53
C TYR A 10 -7.09 -14.94 5.46
N LEU A 11 -7.27 -15.30 4.18
CA LEU A 11 -6.63 -14.61 3.05
C LEU A 11 -6.97 -13.12 3.06
N LYS A 12 -8.24 -12.79 3.31
CA LYS A 12 -8.72 -11.41 3.38
C LYS A 12 -8.13 -10.64 4.56
N LYS A 13 -8.16 -11.23 5.77
CA LYS A 13 -7.68 -10.59 7.00
C LYS A 13 -6.25 -10.09 6.87
N TYR A 14 -5.36 -10.92 6.33
CA TYR A 14 -3.94 -10.62 6.21
C TYR A 14 -3.54 -10.10 4.82
N ASN A 15 -4.52 -9.82 3.97
CA ASN A 15 -4.30 -9.30 2.62
C ASN A 15 -3.31 -10.15 1.80
N ILE A 16 -3.43 -11.48 1.90
CA ILE A 16 -2.45 -12.42 1.35
C ILE A 16 -2.39 -12.35 -0.17
N GLN A 17 -3.52 -12.11 -0.84
CA GLN A 17 -3.55 -11.97 -2.30
C GLN A 17 -2.65 -10.81 -2.77
N ASP A 18 -2.75 -9.66 -2.10
CA ASP A 18 -1.94 -8.48 -2.40
C ASP A 18 -0.43 -8.70 -2.16
N LEU A 19 -0.07 -9.51 -1.15
CA LEU A 19 1.32 -9.95 -0.96
C LEU A 19 1.80 -10.81 -2.14
N PHE A 20 0.99 -11.76 -2.61
CA PHE A 20 1.35 -12.57 -3.78
C PHE A 20 1.49 -11.72 -5.04
N ASP A 21 0.59 -10.77 -5.28
CA ASP A 21 0.65 -9.88 -6.42
C ASP A 21 1.93 -9.02 -6.39
N TYR A 22 2.35 -8.55 -5.21
CA TYR A 22 3.62 -7.85 -5.02
C TYR A 22 4.83 -8.75 -5.32
N ILE A 23 4.89 -9.95 -4.73
CA ILE A 23 5.98 -10.91 -4.96
C ILE A 23 6.11 -11.26 -6.45
N GLN A 24 4.98 -11.49 -7.13
CA GLN A 24 4.96 -11.78 -8.56
C GLN A 24 5.51 -10.61 -9.38
N SER A 25 5.09 -9.39 -9.06
CA SER A 25 5.57 -8.17 -9.73
C SER A 25 7.09 -8.02 -9.60
N GLU A 26 7.63 -8.21 -8.40
CA GLU A 26 9.07 -8.14 -8.13
C GLU A 26 9.86 -9.22 -8.90
N VAL A 27 9.35 -10.46 -8.95
CA VAL A 27 10.00 -11.54 -9.69
C VAL A 27 9.98 -11.28 -11.21
N VAL A 28 8.85 -10.82 -11.75
CA VAL A 28 8.70 -10.55 -13.19
C VAL A 28 9.57 -9.36 -13.62
N TYR A 29 9.65 -8.33 -12.79
CA TYR A 29 10.46 -7.14 -13.05
C TYR A 29 11.97 -7.44 -12.99
N ASN A 30 12.43 -8.02 -11.88
CA ASN A 30 13.86 -8.24 -11.64
C ASN A 30 14.43 -9.45 -12.40
N LYS A 31 13.57 -10.41 -12.82
CA LYS A 31 13.94 -11.64 -13.53
C LYS A 31 15.16 -12.36 -12.91
N PRO A 32 15.11 -12.66 -11.59
CA PRO A 32 16.24 -13.24 -10.90
C PRO A 32 16.59 -14.63 -11.44
N ALA A 33 17.88 -14.95 -11.51
CA ALA A 33 18.34 -16.28 -11.94
C ALA A 33 17.86 -17.40 -10.99
N ASN A 34 17.70 -17.08 -9.69
CA ASN A 34 17.14 -17.98 -8.69
C ASN A 34 15.90 -17.33 -8.02
N PRO A 35 14.69 -17.52 -8.59
CA PRO A 35 13.47 -16.91 -8.05
C PRO A 35 13.16 -17.29 -6.62
N ARG A 36 13.47 -18.52 -6.21
CA ARG A 36 13.18 -19.01 -4.85
C ARG A 36 13.99 -18.25 -3.80
N GLU A 37 15.29 -18.10 -4.03
CA GLU A 37 16.18 -17.38 -3.12
C GLU A 37 15.84 -15.88 -3.08
N PHE A 38 15.55 -15.30 -4.24
CA PHE A 38 15.11 -13.91 -4.34
C PHE A 38 13.85 -13.64 -3.51
N VAL A 39 12.82 -14.49 -3.63
CA VAL A 39 11.57 -14.34 -2.86
C VAL A 39 11.81 -14.49 -1.36
N ALA A 40 12.67 -15.41 -0.94
CA ALA A 40 13.02 -15.55 0.48
C ALA A 40 13.69 -14.28 1.02
N GLN A 41 14.62 -13.70 0.27
CA GLN A 41 15.28 -12.45 0.65
C GLN A 41 14.30 -11.25 0.65
N LEU A 42 13.42 -11.17 -0.35
CA LEU A 42 12.38 -10.15 -0.44
C LEU A 42 11.48 -10.17 0.81
N LEU A 43 11.00 -11.35 1.20
CA LEU A 43 10.20 -11.53 2.42
C LEU A 43 10.98 -11.18 3.69
N SER A 44 12.25 -11.55 3.78
CA SER A 44 13.11 -11.16 4.91
C SER A 44 13.24 -9.63 5.01
N ASN A 45 13.45 -8.95 3.88
CA ASN A 45 13.56 -7.49 3.85
C ASN A 45 12.25 -6.80 4.23
N LEU A 46 11.10 -7.36 3.83
CA LEU A 46 9.77 -6.87 4.27
C LEU A 46 9.60 -6.99 5.79
N ILE A 47 9.98 -8.13 6.37
CA ILE A 47 9.91 -8.39 7.81
C ILE A 47 10.80 -7.40 8.57
N ASP A 48 12.02 -7.19 8.09
CA ASP A 48 13.00 -6.28 8.69
C ASP A 48 12.68 -4.79 8.46
N GLY A 49 11.69 -4.47 7.63
CA GLY A 49 11.35 -3.08 7.29
C GLY A 49 12.41 -2.40 6.41
N LYS A 50 13.20 -3.18 5.67
CA LYS A 50 14.25 -2.69 4.77
C LYS A 50 13.73 -2.25 3.41
N ILE A 51 12.46 -2.56 3.10
CA ILE A 51 11.83 -2.16 1.85
C ILE A 51 11.19 -0.78 2.02
N GLN A 52 11.68 0.17 1.25
CA GLN A 52 11.04 1.47 1.06
C GLN A 52 10.28 1.45 -0.27
N PHE A 53 8.95 1.57 -0.20
CA PHE A 53 8.10 1.54 -1.40
C PHE A 53 8.12 2.85 -2.18
N TYR A 54 8.17 3.97 -1.47
CA TYR A 54 8.19 5.31 -2.05
C TYR A 54 9.08 6.23 -1.22
N SER A 55 9.79 7.12 -1.90
CA SER A 55 10.48 8.27 -1.34
C SER A 55 9.52 9.44 -1.10
N ASP A 56 9.90 10.38 -0.25
CA ASP A 56 9.11 11.59 -0.01
C ASP A 56 8.97 12.44 -1.29
N GLU A 57 9.97 12.40 -2.17
CA GLU A 57 9.92 13.07 -3.48
C GLU A 57 8.89 12.42 -4.41
N GLU A 58 8.85 11.09 -4.51
CA GLU A 58 7.84 10.38 -5.32
C GLU A 58 6.41 10.63 -4.82
N ILE A 59 6.23 10.69 -3.49
CA ILE A 59 4.94 11.03 -2.88
C ILE A 59 4.53 12.46 -3.24
N ASN A 60 5.47 13.40 -3.22
CA ASN A 60 5.19 14.79 -3.61
C ASN A 60 4.85 14.90 -5.11
N ILE A 61 5.60 14.21 -5.98
CA ILE A 61 5.31 14.16 -7.43
C ILE A 61 3.88 13.63 -7.66
N LEU A 62 3.49 12.58 -6.94
CA LEU A 62 2.13 12.05 -6.99
C LEU A 62 1.10 13.08 -6.51
N PHE A 63 1.35 13.77 -5.40
CA PHE A 63 0.45 14.82 -4.93
C PHE A 63 0.25 15.92 -5.99
N LYS A 64 1.34 16.42 -6.57
CA LYS A 64 1.33 17.45 -7.62
C LYS A 64 0.63 17.01 -8.90
N LYS A 65 0.63 15.71 -9.24
CA LYS A 65 -0.17 15.16 -10.35
C LYS A 65 -1.67 15.41 -10.16
N PHE A 66 -2.16 15.48 -8.92
CA PHE A 66 -3.57 15.72 -8.61
C PHE A 66 -3.87 17.19 -8.22
N GLU A 67 -2.88 17.90 -7.67
CA GLU A 67 -2.96 19.32 -7.30
C GLU A 67 -2.60 20.22 -8.49
N VAL A 68 -3.44 20.19 -9.53
CA VAL A 68 -3.19 20.94 -10.78
C VAL A 68 -3.59 22.42 -10.73
N LEU A 69 -4.18 22.86 -9.61
CA LEU A 69 -4.78 24.20 -9.49
C LEU A 69 -3.94 25.15 -8.61
N ASP A 70 -2.78 24.72 -8.14
CA ASP A 70 -1.85 25.48 -7.28
C ASP A 70 -2.53 26.03 -6.00
N ARG A 71 -3.42 25.23 -5.42
CA ARG A 71 -4.19 25.56 -4.21
C ARG A 71 -3.53 25.01 -2.94
N GLY A 72 -2.58 24.11 -3.07
CA GLY A 72 -1.91 23.44 -1.94
C GLY A 72 -2.73 22.31 -1.29
N TRP A 73 -3.85 21.90 -1.88
CA TRP A 73 -4.67 20.78 -1.41
C TRP A 73 -5.40 20.07 -2.54
N ILE A 74 -5.66 18.78 -2.35
CA ILE A 74 -6.49 17.94 -3.22
C ILE A 74 -7.79 17.59 -2.51
N SER A 75 -8.87 17.39 -3.26
CA SER A 75 -10.13 16.90 -2.66
C SER A 75 -9.97 15.47 -2.15
N ILE A 76 -10.80 15.06 -1.19
CA ILE A 76 -10.80 13.68 -0.67
C ILE A 76 -11.02 12.62 -1.77
N THR A 77 -11.77 12.96 -2.82
CA THR A 77 -11.98 12.07 -3.98
C THR A 77 -10.70 11.90 -4.78
N GLN A 78 -9.95 12.98 -5.02
CA GLN A 78 -8.64 12.92 -5.67
C GLN A 78 -7.63 12.15 -4.80
N CYS A 79 -7.63 12.39 -3.49
CA CYS A 79 -6.81 11.63 -2.55
C CYS A 79 -7.10 10.12 -2.61
N LYS A 80 -8.38 9.72 -2.65
CA LYS A 80 -8.78 8.31 -2.81
C LYS A 80 -8.21 7.69 -4.07
N VAL A 81 -8.27 8.40 -5.20
CA VAL A 81 -7.72 7.91 -6.48
C VAL A 81 -6.19 7.82 -6.39
N ALA A 82 -5.52 8.85 -5.88
CA ALA A 82 -4.07 8.87 -5.75
C ALA A 82 -3.54 7.73 -4.87
N LEU A 83 -4.20 7.41 -3.76
CA LEU A 83 -3.82 6.28 -2.89
C LEU A 83 -3.98 4.92 -3.61
N LYS A 84 -4.98 4.77 -4.48
CA LYS A 84 -5.16 3.55 -5.29
C LYS A 84 -4.11 3.44 -6.40
N ASP A 85 -3.72 4.56 -7.02
CA ASP A 85 -2.69 4.61 -8.07
C ASP A 85 -1.33 4.03 -7.58
N ILE A 86 -1.05 4.13 -6.28
CA ILE A 86 0.17 3.57 -5.65
C ILE A 86 -0.02 2.18 -5.03
N GLY A 87 -1.16 1.53 -5.29
CA GLY A 87 -1.43 0.16 -4.87
C GLY A 87 -1.97 0.01 -3.43
N ILE A 88 -2.46 1.07 -2.79
CA ILE A 88 -3.18 0.95 -1.52
C ILE A 88 -4.63 0.56 -1.83
N ASN A 89 -5.04 -0.61 -1.35
CA ASN A 89 -6.36 -1.16 -1.66
C ASN A 89 -7.51 -0.45 -0.94
N ASP A 90 -8.74 -0.70 -1.41
CA ASP A 90 -9.96 -0.06 -0.91
C ASP A 90 -10.21 -0.24 0.59
N GLU A 91 -9.79 -1.36 1.17
CA GLU A 91 -9.97 -1.58 2.62
C GLU A 91 -9.07 -0.68 3.43
N ILE A 92 -7.79 -0.59 3.07
CA ILE A 92 -6.83 0.29 3.75
C ILE A 92 -7.20 1.76 3.49
N VAL A 93 -7.57 2.12 2.26
CA VAL A 93 -8.01 3.47 1.91
C VAL A 93 -9.20 3.92 2.78
N LYS A 94 -10.20 3.05 2.98
CA LYS A 94 -11.34 3.36 3.86
C LYS A 94 -10.93 3.57 5.31
N GLU A 95 -9.96 2.79 5.79
CA GLU A 95 -9.48 2.85 7.16
C GLU A 95 -8.67 4.12 7.44
N ILE A 96 -7.75 4.49 6.53
CA ILE A 96 -6.88 5.67 6.71
C ILE A 96 -7.59 7.00 6.43
N LEU A 97 -8.59 7.00 5.53
CA LEU A 97 -9.33 8.22 5.20
C LEU A 97 -10.51 8.51 6.14
N GLY A 98 -10.84 7.59 7.05
CA GLY A 98 -11.90 7.69 8.07
C GLY A 98 -12.79 8.94 8.01
N GLN A 99 -12.60 9.87 8.97
CA GLN A 99 -13.26 11.18 9.04
C GLN A 99 -12.36 12.31 8.51
N THR A 100 -11.51 12.04 7.51
CA THR A 100 -10.66 13.10 6.93
C THR A 100 -11.51 14.22 6.34
N GLU A 101 -11.05 15.46 6.50
CA GLU A 101 -11.68 16.66 5.94
C GLU A 101 -11.82 16.59 4.41
N ASP A 102 -12.71 17.40 3.84
CA ASP A 102 -12.98 17.41 2.39
C ASP A 102 -11.73 17.74 1.54
N ASN A 103 -10.76 18.46 2.13
CA ASN A 103 -9.51 18.86 1.51
C ASN A 103 -8.32 18.23 2.24
N VAL A 104 -7.36 17.74 1.46
CA VAL A 104 -6.15 17.05 1.94
C VAL A 104 -4.94 17.84 1.46
N SER A 105 -4.15 18.39 2.39
CA SER A 105 -2.89 19.07 2.09
C SER A 105 -1.78 18.08 1.70
N GLU A 106 -0.65 18.58 1.19
CA GLU A 106 0.52 17.76 0.87
C GLU A 106 1.04 16.98 2.08
N THR A 107 1.07 17.62 3.26
CA THR A 107 1.54 16.99 4.50
C THR A 107 0.58 15.92 5.02
N GLN A 108 -0.73 16.16 4.91
CA GLN A 108 -1.75 15.16 5.23
C GLN A 108 -1.67 13.99 4.25
N PHE A 109 -1.56 14.26 2.95
CA PHE A 109 -1.41 13.22 1.93
C PHE A 109 -0.19 12.34 2.16
N THR A 110 0.97 12.95 2.46
CA THR A 110 2.20 12.21 2.76
C THR A 110 2.03 11.30 3.97
N THR A 111 1.35 11.79 5.02
CA THR A 111 1.04 11.01 6.22
C THR A 111 0.12 9.84 5.89
N LEU A 112 -0.90 10.04 5.06
CA LEU A 112 -1.83 9.01 4.61
C LEU A 112 -1.13 7.92 3.80
N VAL A 113 -0.25 8.29 2.86
CA VAL A 113 0.53 7.32 2.07
C VAL A 113 1.40 6.46 2.97
N LYS A 114 2.20 7.09 3.85
CA LYS A 114 3.08 6.37 4.80
C LYS A 114 2.28 5.43 5.71
N THR A 115 1.15 5.91 6.23
CA THR A 115 0.26 5.11 7.09
C THR A 115 -0.36 3.94 6.34
N GLY A 116 -0.86 4.16 5.11
CA GLY A 116 -1.46 3.11 4.30
C GLY A 116 -0.47 2.00 3.92
N ILE A 117 0.76 2.37 3.55
CA ILE A 117 1.84 1.41 3.28
C ILE A 117 2.19 0.62 4.55
N GLN A 118 2.32 1.30 5.69
CA GLN A 118 2.62 0.63 6.95
C GLN A 118 1.51 -0.36 7.34
N MET A 119 0.24 0.01 7.13
CA MET A 119 -0.90 -0.88 7.38
C MET A 119 -0.91 -2.08 6.45
N ARG A 120 -0.61 -1.88 5.16
CA ARG A 120 -0.43 -2.97 4.19
C ARG A 120 0.61 -3.97 4.66
N ILE A 121 1.79 -3.48 5.04
CA ILE A 121 2.90 -4.30 5.57
C ILE A 121 2.48 -5.03 6.86
N ASN A 122 1.79 -4.34 7.78
CA ASN A 122 1.35 -4.95 9.03
C ASN A 122 0.34 -6.08 8.82
N LYS A 123 -0.57 -5.94 7.83
CA LYS A 123 -1.47 -7.02 7.41
C LYS A 123 -0.68 -8.23 6.92
N TRP A 124 0.32 -8.02 6.06
CA TRP A 124 1.19 -9.10 5.57
C TRP A 124 1.98 -9.80 6.69
N LYS A 125 2.45 -9.05 7.70
CA LYS A 125 3.15 -9.61 8.87
C LYS A 125 2.23 -10.34 9.84
N GLY A 126 0.91 -10.25 9.68
CA GLY A 126 -0.04 -10.81 10.62
C GLY A 126 -0.24 -10.01 11.91
N VAL A 127 0.19 -8.74 11.93
CA VAL A 127 0.16 -7.87 13.12
C VAL A 127 -1.11 -6.99 13.17
N SER A 128 -2.04 -7.16 12.22
CA SER A 128 -3.31 -6.42 12.23
C SER A 128 -4.16 -6.81 13.44
N LYS A 129 -4.45 -5.84 14.32
CA LYS A 129 -5.44 -5.98 15.40
C LYS A 129 -6.83 -6.25 14.84
#